data_AF-A0ABD0VQ19-F1
#
_entry.id   AF-A0ABD0VQ19-F1
#
_cell.length_a   1.000
_cell.length_b   1.000
_cell.length_c   1.000
_cell.angle_alpha   90.00
_cell.angle_beta   90.00
_cell.angle_gamma   90.00
#
_symmetry.space_group_name_H-M   'P 1'
#
loop_
_entity.id
_entity.type
_entity.pdbx_description
1 polymer ?
#
loop_
_entity_poly.entity_id
_entity_poly.type
_entity_poly.pdbx_seq_one_letter_code
_entity_poly.pdbx_strand_id
1 'polypeptide(L)'
;MLNTIERYKMHVKDMIENSRSTEQNIQQWKHDVEVMARKIELLDVSKRKLMGESLESCSAEELNELESQLEQSLSRIKTRKNHVLKEQITQLKDKERELQEENDLLKKQASRLASSLKPKLPINAPQEIVPQGDSHYKDVETELYIGWPGR
;
A
#
# COMPACT_ATOMS: atom_id res chain seq x y z
N MET A 1 -75.97 21.23 -16.29
CA MET A 1 -75.60 21.44 -14.87
C MET A 1 -75.05 20.18 -14.19
N LEU A 2 -75.70 19.02 -14.34
CA LEU A 2 -75.28 17.76 -13.70
C LEU A 2 -73.81 17.34 -13.97
N ASN A 3 -73.35 17.41 -15.24
CA ASN A 3 -71.96 17.10 -15.62
C ASN A 3 -70.89 17.98 -14.95
N THR A 4 -71.23 19.17 -14.45
CA THR A 4 -70.27 20.03 -13.76
C THR A 4 -70.13 19.64 -12.29
N ILE A 5 -71.23 19.25 -11.65
CA ILE A 5 -71.24 18.76 -10.26
C ILE A 5 -70.47 17.44 -10.15
N GLU A 6 -70.69 16.54 -11.11
CA GLU A 6 -70.02 15.23 -11.14
C GLU A 6 -68.51 15.34 -11.32
N ARG A 7 -68.06 16.23 -12.22
CA ARG A 7 -66.62 16.57 -12.37
C ARG A 7 -66.04 17.14 -11.08
N TYR A 8 -66.77 17.98 -10.37
CA TYR A 8 -66.30 18.56 -9.11
C TYR A 8 -66.17 17.49 -8.01
N LYS A 9 -67.14 16.57 -7.91
CA LYS A 9 -67.08 15.44 -6.95
C LYS A 9 -65.89 14.52 -7.24
N MET A 10 -65.64 14.24 -8.52
CA MET A 10 -64.50 13.41 -8.93
C MET A 10 -63.17 14.07 -8.58
N HIS A 11 -63.00 15.37 -8.88
CA HIS A 11 -61.79 16.10 -8.53
C HIS A 11 -61.53 16.19 -7.02
N VAL A 12 -62.58 16.37 -6.21
CA VAL A 12 -62.46 16.37 -4.74
C VAL A 12 -62.03 14.99 -4.23
N LYS A 13 -62.59 13.91 -4.79
CA LYS A 13 -62.20 12.54 -4.45
C LYS A 13 -60.73 12.27 -4.80
N ASP A 14 -60.30 12.64 -6.01
CA ASP A 14 -58.91 12.47 -6.46
C ASP A 14 -57.93 13.27 -5.58
N MET A 15 -58.29 14.49 -5.16
CA MET A 15 -57.46 15.26 -4.22
C MET A 15 -57.30 14.56 -2.86
N ILE A 16 -58.37 13.98 -2.31
CA ILE A 16 -58.34 13.26 -1.03
C ILE A 16 -57.52 11.97 -1.14
N GLU A 17 -57.65 11.24 -2.25
CA GLU A 17 -56.85 10.04 -2.49
C GLU A 17 -55.37 10.37 -2.67
N ASN A 18 -55.05 11.44 -3.40
CA ASN A 18 -53.68 11.92 -3.54
C ASN A 18 -53.08 12.40 -2.21
N SER A 19 -53.85 13.12 -1.37
CA SER A 19 -53.36 13.54 -0.06
C SER A 19 -53.11 12.34 0.87
N ARG A 20 -53.99 11.33 0.85
CA ARG A 20 -53.79 10.08 1.60
C ARG A 20 -52.57 9.30 1.13
N SER A 21 -52.38 9.18 -0.18
CA SER A 21 -51.19 8.54 -0.77
C SER A 21 -49.91 9.27 -0.37
N THR A 22 -49.91 10.60 -0.41
CA THR A 22 -48.78 11.42 0.03
C THR A 22 -48.48 11.23 1.52
N GLU A 23 -49.51 11.20 2.35
CA GLU A 23 -49.36 10.97 3.79
C GLU A 23 -48.85 9.56 4.10
N GLN A 24 -49.35 8.53 3.43
CA GLN A 24 -48.85 7.16 3.53
C GLN A 24 -47.37 7.07 3.11
N ASN A 25 -46.99 7.72 2.02
CA ASN A 25 -45.59 7.78 1.60
C ASN A 25 -44.72 8.43 2.67
N ILE A 26 -45.13 9.57 3.24
CA ILE A 26 -44.39 10.24 4.32
C ILE A 26 -44.22 9.32 5.53
N GLN A 27 -45.26 8.58 5.92
CA GLN A 27 -45.17 7.61 7.01
C GLN A 27 -44.22 6.45 6.68
N GLN A 28 -44.25 5.95 5.44
CA GLN A 28 -43.31 4.94 4.98
C GLN A 28 -41.86 5.44 5.05
N TRP A 29 -41.59 6.66 4.56
CA TRP A 29 -40.26 7.27 4.63
C TRP A 29 -39.77 7.41 6.07
N LYS A 30 -40.64 7.85 6.99
CA LYS A 30 -40.30 7.92 8.42
C LYS A 30 -39.93 6.55 8.98
N HIS A 31 -40.72 5.54 8.67
CA HIS A 31 -40.45 4.17 9.09
C HIS A 31 -39.11 3.67 8.55
N ASP A 32 -38.84 3.89 7.26
CA ASP A 32 -37.59 3.47 6.62
C ASP A 32 -36.37 4.16 7.25
N VAL A 33 -36.50 5.45 7.59
CA VAL A 33 -35.46 6.20 8.32
C VAL A 33 -35.23 5.60 9.71
N GLU A 34 -36.28 5.27 10.46
CA GLU A 34 -36.16 4.64 11.79
C GLU A 34 -35.52 3.24 11.71
N VAL A 35 -35.85 2.46 10.68
CA VAL A 35 -35.24 1.15 10.44
C VAL A 35 -33.75 1.30 10.12
N MET A 36 -33.39 2.25 9.24
CA MET A 36 -31.99 2.55 8.91
C MET A 36 -31.20 3.00 10.14
N ALA A 37 -31.76 3.90 10.95
CA ALA A 37 -31.13 4.40 12.16
C ALA A 37 -30.81 3.27 13.15
N ARG A 38 -31.78 2.38 13.41
CA ARG A 38 -31.57 1.19 14.25
C ARG A 38 -30.50 0.25 13.69
N LYS A 39 -30.45 0.08 12.37
CA LYS A 39 -29.43 -0.75 11.72
C LYS A 39 -28.03 -0.16 11.90
N ILE A 40 -27.88 1.17 11.78
CA ILE A 40 -26.62 1.87 12.02
C ILE A 40 -26.17 1.68 13.47
N GLU A 41 -27.08 1.84 14.42
CA GLU A 41 -26.79 1.66 15.84
C GLU A 41 -26.33 0.23 16.17
N LEU A 42 -27.01 -0.78 15.62
CA LEU A 42 -26.62 -2.18 15.78
C LEU A 42 -25.22 -2.46 15.21
N LEU A 43 -24.92 -1.90 14.03
CA LEU A 43 -23.60 -2.03 13.40
C LEU A 43 -22.51 -1.33 14.22
N ASP A 44 -22.80 -0.17 14.80
CA ASP A 44 -21.85 0.53 15.67
C ASP A 44 -21.55 -0.26 16.94
N VAL A 45 -22.58 -0.82 17.59
CA VAL A 45 -22.41 -1.71 18.75
C VAL A 45 -21.56 -2.93 18.37
N SER A 46 -21.86 -3.58 17.24
CA SER A 46 -21.08 -4.73 16.77
C SER A 46 -19.62 -4.36 16.49
N LYS A 47 -19.37 -3.20 15.87
CA LYS A 47 -18.03 -2.67 15.64
C LYS A 47 -17.30 -2.43 16.96
N ARG A 48 -17.92 -1.78 17.94
CA ARG A 48 -17.32 -1.52 19.25
C ARG A 48 -16.94 -2.82 19.95
N LYS A 49 -17.82 -3.82 19.94
CA LYS A 49 -17.49 -5.17 20.44
C LYS A 49 -16.26 -5.75 19.75
N LEU A 50 -16.19 -5.73 18.41
CA LEU A 50 -15.01 -6.19 17.65
C LEU A 50 -13.72 -5.42 17.98
N MET A 51 -13.83 -4.17 18.42
CA MET A 51 -12.71 -3.35 18.88
C MET A 51 -12.31 -3.61 20.35
N GLY A 52 -13.03 -4.49 21.05
CA GLY A 52 -12.81 -4.78 22.46
C GLY A 52 -13.49 -3.79 23.41
N GLU A 53 -14.42 -2.98 22.92
CA GLU A 53 -15.12 -1.96 23.69
C GLU A 53 -16.52 -2.45 24.13
N SER A 54 -17.01 -1.93 25.27
CA SER A 54 -18.38 -2.20 25.77
C SER A 54 -18.73 -3.69 25.91
N LEU A 55 -17.78 -4.52 26.35
CA LEU A 55 -17.93 -5.98 26.48
C LEU A 55 -18.61 -6.42 27.78
N GLU A 56 -18.91 -5.49 28.70
CA GLU A 56 -19.46 -5.75 30.03
C GLU A 56 -20.78 -6.52 30.02
N SER A 57 -21.57 -6.37 28.94
CA SER A 57 -22.85 -7.04 28.75
C SER A 57 -22.77 -8.34 27.94
N CYS A 58 -21.58 -8.74 27.48
CA CYS A 58 -21.42 -9.93 26.65
C CYS A 58 -21.40 -11.21 27.49
N SER A 59 -22.03 -12.27 27.00
CA SER A 59 -21.89 -13.60 27.62
C SER A 59 -20.55 -14.25 27.29
N ALA A 60 -20.20 -15.32 28.01
CA ALA A 60 -18.99 -16.10 27.73
C ALA A 60 -19.02 -16.70 26.31
N GLU A 61 -20.17 -17.19 25.85
CA GLU A 61 -20.35 -17.69 24.50
C GLU A 61 -20.14 -16.60 23.45
N GLU A 62 -20.73 -15.42 23.64
CA GLU A 62 -20.56 -14.29 22.72
C GLU A 62 -19.10 -13.83 22.64
N LEU A 63 -18.38 -13.83 23.77
CA LEU A 63 -16.96 -13.48 23.80
C LEU A 63 -16.11 -14.51 23.06
N ASN A 64 -16.39 -15.80 23.22
CA ASN A 64 -15.69 -16.88 22.50
C ASN A 64 -15.93 -16.80 20.99
N GLU A 65 -17.17 -16.50 20.56
CA GLU A 65 -17.48 -16.32 19.14
C GLU A 65 -16.73 -15.11 18.56
N LEU A 66 -16.70 -14.00 19.30
CA LEU A 66 -15.97 -12.80 18.93
C LEU A 66 -14.47 -13.05 18.78
N GLU A 67 -13.87 -13.75 19.73
CA GLU A 67 -12.45 -14.13 19.70
C GLU A 67 -12.15 -15.01 18.48
N SER A 68 -12.95 -16.04 18.25
CA SER A 68 -12.81 -16.94 17.10
C SER A 68 -12.89 -16.18 15.76
N GLN A 69 -13.85 -15.26 15.64
CA GLN A 69 -14.00 -14.41 14.46
C GLN A 69 -12.77 -13.51 14.24
N LEU A 70 -12.24 -12.90 15.31
CA LEU A 70 -11.05 -12.06 15.26
C LEU A 70 -9.80 -12.87 14.89
N GLU A 71 -9.62 -14.05 15.49
CA GLU A 71 -8.48 -14.92 15.20
C GLU A 71 -8.50 -15.37 13.73
N GLN A 72 -9.65 -15.83 13.24
CA GLN A 72 -9.80 -16.27 11.85
C GLN A 72 -9.54 -15.13 10.86
N SER A 73 -10.11 -13.95 11.11
CA SER A 73 -9.91 -12.79 10.23
C SER A 73 -8.46 -12.31 10.24
N LEU A 74 -7.82 -12.27 11.42
CA LEU A 74 -6.40 -11.93 11.56
C LEU A 74 -5.50 -12.93 10.83
N SER A 75 -5.79 -14.22 10.95
CA SER A 75 -5.06 -15.29 10.25
C SER A 75 -5.16 -15.11 8.73
N ARG A 76 -6.36 -14.81 8.20
CA ARG A 76 -6.57 -14.52 6.78
C ARG A 76 -5.79 -13.29 6.32
N ILE A 77 -5.81 -12.20 7.09
CA ILE A 77 -5.06 -10.97 6.80
C ILE A 77 -3.56 -11.25 6.76
N LYS A 78 -3.02 -11.92 7.79
CA LYS A 78 -1.60 -12.29 7.86
C LYS A 78 -1.18 -13.15 6.67
N THR A 79 -1.98 -14.16 6.34
CA THR A 79 -1.72 -15.06 5.22
C THR A 79 -1.67 -14.30 3.89
N ARG A 80 -2.66 -13.43 3.63
CA ARG A 80 -2.69 -12.62 2.41
C ARG A 80 -1.51 -11.66 2.35
N LYS A 81 -1.20 -10.95 3.45
CA LYS A 81 -0.06 -10.03 3.54
C LYS A 81 1.25 -10.75 3.25
N ASN A 82 1.46 -11.91 3.88
CA ASN A 82 2.66 -12.71 3.66
C ASN A 82 2.77 -13.21 2.23
N HIS A 83 1.66 -13.61 1.60
CA HIS A 83 1.66 -14.02 0.20
C HIS A 83 2.09 -12.88 -0.73
N VAL A 84 1.47 -11.69 -0.58
CA VAL A 84 1.82 -10.51 -1.40
C VAL A 84 3.27 -10.08 -1.19
N LEU A 85 3.75 -10.07 0.06
CA LEU A 85 5.15 -9.71 0.35
C LEU A 85 6.14 -10.73 -0.25
N LYS A 86 5.83 -12.03 -0.19
CA LYS A 86 6.66 -13.06 -0.82
C LYS A 86 6.74 -12.88 -2.33
N GLU A 87 5.62 -12.57 -2.97
CA GLU A 87 5.57 -12.28 -4.40
C GLU A 87 6.46 -11.07 -4.76
N GLN A 88 6.36 -9.97 -4.00
CA GLN A 88 7.21 -8.79 -4.19
C GLN A 88 8.69 -9.10 -3.99
N ILE A 89 9.05 -9.89 -2.97
CA ILE A 89 10.44 -10.29 -2.72
C ILE A 89 10.98 -11.09 -3.90
N THR A 90 10.20 -12.03 -4.45
CA THR A 90 10.61 -12.83 -5.61
C THR A 90 10.84 -11.95 -6.82
N GLN A 91 9.91 -11.05 -7.14
CA GLN A 91 10.05 -10.11 -8.26
C GLN A 91 11.29 -9.23 -8.13
N LEU A 92 11.58 -8.72 -6.93
CA LEU A 92 12.78 -7.90 -6.69
C LEU A 92 14.07 -8.71 -6.83
N LYS A 93 14.10 -9.96 -6.35
CA LYS A 93 15.27 -10.85 -6.51
C LYS A 93 15.53 -11.20 -7.96
N ASP A 94 14.49 -11.44 -8.74
CA ASP A 94 14.63 -11.69 -10.17
C ASP A 94 15.17 -10.44 -10.88
N LYS A 95 14.65 -9.26 -10.50
CA LYS A 95 15.14 -8.00 -11.07
C LYS A 95 16.60 -7.68 -10.69
N GLU A 96 16.99 -7.97 -9.46
CA GLU A 96 18.36 -7.84 -8.98
C GLU A 96 19.29 -8.73 -9.82
N ARG A 97 18.91 -9.99 -10.06
CA ARG A 97 19.69 -10.92 -10.88
C ARG A 97 19.87 -10.42 -12.31
N GLU A 98 18.79 -9.99 -12.96
CA GLU A 98 18.85 -9.43 -14.31
C GLU A 98 19.80 -8.22 -14.41
N LEU A 99 19.69 -7.28 -13.47
CA LEU A 99 20.52 -6.09 -13.46
C LEU A 99 21.99 -6.42 -13.16
N GLN A 100 22.25 -7.41 -12.31
CA GLN A 100 23.60 -7.88 -12.02
C GLN A 100 24.26 -8.49 -13.26
N GLU A 101 23.52 -9.31 -14.02
CA GLU A 101 23.99 -9.90 -15.28
C GLU A 101 24.31 -8.83 -16.33
N GLU A 102 23.43 -7.83 -16.48
CA GLU A 102 23.65 -6.69 -17.38
C GLU A 102 24.88 -5.86 -16.96
N ASN A 103 25.01 -5.57 -15.67
CA ASN A 103 26.14 -4.81 -15.13
C ASN A 103 27.47 -5.53 -15.37
N ASP A 104 27.51 -6.85 -15.17
CA ASP A 104 28.70 -7.66 -15.42
C ASP A 104 29.07 -7.71 -16.92
N LEU A 105 28.07 -7.74 -17.81
CA LEU A 105 28.29 -7.64 -19.25
C LEU A 105 28.90 -6.27 -19.63
N LEU A 106 28.32 -5.18 -19.11
CA LEU A 106 28.80 -3.82 -19.36
C LEU A 106 30.22 -3.61 -18.83
N LYS A 107 30.54 -4.11 -17.62
CA LYS A 107 31.92 -4.10 -17.08
C LYS A 107 32.90 -4.82 -17.98
N LYS A 108 32.53 -5.99 -18.52
CA LYS A 108 33.35 -6.75 -19.48
C LYS A 108 33.51 -6.03 -20.82
N GLN A 109 32.54 -5.22 -21.24
CA GLN A 109 32.66 -4.42 -22.45
C GLN A 109 33.55 -3.19 -22.21
N ALA A 110 33.37 -2.49 -21.09
CA ALA A 110 34.17 -1.35 -20.69
C ALA A 110 35.65 -1.73 -20.55
N SER A 111 35.96 -2.88 -19.93
CA SER A 111 37.34 -3.35 -19.80
C SER A 111 38.00 -3.67 -21.15
N ARG A 112 37.24 -4.24 -22.10
CA ARG A 112 37.70 -4.48 -23.48
C ARG A 112 37.98 -3.19 -24.25
N LEU A 113 37.13 -2.17 -24.08
CA LEU A 113 37.36 -0.86 -24.70
C LEU A 113 38.57 -0.16 -24.08
N ALA A 114 38.72 -0.22 -22.75
CA ALA A 114 39.86 0.35 -22.04
C ALA A 114 41.19 -0.32 -22.43
N SER A 115 41.20 -1.63 -22.70
CA SER A 115 42.41 -2.31 -23.19
C SER A 115 42.73 -1.98 -24.66
N SER A 116 41.71 -1.72 -25.49
CA SER A 116 41.87 -1.27 -26.89
C SER A 116 42.40 0.17 -27.00
N LEU A 117 42.07 1.03 -26.03
CA LEU A 117 42.48 2.44 -26.00
C LEU A 117 43.85 2.69 -25.35
N LYS A 118 44.57 1.65 -24.90
CA LYS A 118 45.94 1.83 -24.42
C LYS A 118 46.84 2.24 -25.58
N PRO A 119 47.51 3.41 -25.54
CA PRO A 119 48.53 3.73 -26.53
C PRO A 119 49.62 2.65 -26.44
N LYS A 120 49.99 2.06 -27.58
CA LYS A 120 51.23 1.29 -27.66
C LYS A 120 52.38 2.26 -27.35
N LEU A 121 52.87 2.24 -26.12
CA LEU A 121 54.14 2.87 -25.78
C LEU A 121 55.21 2.28 -26.71
N PRO A 122 56.03 3.10 -27.39
CA PRO A 122 57.05 2.59 -28.27
C PRO A 122 58.05 1.76 -27.48
N ILE A 123 58.22 0.52 -27.94
CA ILE A 123 59.34 -0.37 -27.61
C ILE A 123 60.60 0.42 -27.97
N ASN A 124 61.32 0.94 -26.98
CA ASN A 124 62.76 1.23 -26.96
C ASN A 124 63.09 2.16 -25.78
N ALA A 125 63.39 1.57 -24.62
CA ALA A 125 64.22 2.22 -23.61
C ALA A 125 65.14 1.13 -23.02
N PRO A 126 66.47 1.36 -22.93
CA PRO A 126 67.42 0.34 -22.48
C PRO A 126 67.12 -0.06 -21.03
N GLN A 127 67.22 -1.36 -20.73
CA GLN A 127 67.18 -1.87 -19.36
C GLN A 127 68.36 -1.29 -18.58
N GLU A 128 68.09 -0.40 -17.63
CA GLU A 128 69.07 -0.02 -16.63
C GLU A 128 69.20 -1.13 -15.59
N ILE A 129 70.44 -1.61 -15.49
CA ILE A 129 70.94 -2.63 -14.58
C ILE A 129 70.64 -2.18 -13.15
N VAL A 130 69.93 -3.01 -12.37
CA VAL A 130 69.68 -2.78 -10.95
C VAL A 130 70.98 -2.99 -10.16
N PRO A 131 71.52 -1.98 -9.45
CA PRO A 131 72.45 -2.21 -8.36
C PRO A 131 71.65 -2.35 -7.06
N GLN A 132 71.78 -3.49 -6.39
CA GLN A 132 71.37 -3.63 -4.98
C GLN A 132 72.18 -2.66 -4.12
N GLY A 133 71.48 -1.77 -3.42
CA GLY A 133 72.07 -0.89 -2.41
C GLY A 133 70.97 -0.25 -1.57
N ASP A 134 70.99 -0.53 -0.26
CA ASP A 134 70.08 0.01 0.74
C ASP A 134 69.78 1.50 0.53
N SER A 135 68.50 1.83 0.43
CA SER A 135 68.05 3.22 0.34
C SER A 135 66.89 3.44 1.30
N HIS A 136 67.29 3.76 2.53
CA HIS A 136 66.46 4.22 3.62
C HIS A 136 65.76 5.54 3.20
N TYR A 137 64.49 5.49 2.78
CA TYR A 137 63.65 6.68 2.68
C TYR A 137 62.33 6.47 3.41
N LYS A 138 62.03 7.46 4.24
CA LYS A 138 61.04 7.47 5.32
C LYS A 138 59.62 7.63 4.78
N ASP A 139 58.66 6.94 5.38
CA ASP A 139 57.24 7.24 5.23
C ASP A 139 56.99 8.71 5.62
N VAL A 140 56.48 9.48 4.67
CA VAL A 140 55.94 10.82 4.93
C VAL A 140 54.43 10.65 4.94
N GLU A 141 53.84 10.71 6.13
CA GLU A 141 52.40 10.67 6.32
C GLU A 141 51.83 12.02 5.85
N THR A 142 51.26 12.04 4.64
CA THR A 142 50.51 13.20 4.17
C THR A 142 49.10 13.12 4.73
N GLU A 143 48.72 14.02 5.63
CA GLU A 143 47.33 14.16 6.07
C GLU A 143 46.46 14.66 4.89
N LEU A 144 45.92 13.71 4.11
CA LEU A 144 44.96 13.99 3.05
C LEU A 144 43.56 14.16 3.68
N TYR A 145 43.21 15.39 4.03
CA TYR A 145 41.87 15.73 4.52
C TYR A 145 40.90 15.94 3.36
N ILE A 146 40.09 14.93 3.03
CA ILE A 146 39.01 15.05 2.05
C ILE A 146 37.70 15.34 2.79
N GLY A 147 37.52 16.60 3.19
CA GLY A 147 36.29 17.12 3.76
C GLY A 147 35.53 18.01 2.78
N TRP A 148 34.20 18.06 2.88
CA TRP A 148 33.37 19.01 2.13
C TRP A 148 33.63 20.42 2.67
N PRO A 149 33.93 21.43 1.81
CA PRO A 149 34.05 22.81 2.27
C PRO A 149 32.72 23.25 2.90
N GLY A 150 32.77 23.74 4.13
CA GLY A 150 31.61 24.13 4.90
C GLY A 150 30.84 25.30 4.27
N ARG A 151 29.50 25.13 4.30
CA ARG A 151 28.37 26.04 4.03
C ARG A 151 28.21 26.63 2.63
#